data_AF-A0A8I0TW13-F1
#
_entry.id   AF-A0A8I0TW13-F1
#
_cell.length_a   1.000
_cell.length_b   1.000
_cell.length_c   1.000
_cell.angle_alpha   90.00
_cell.angle_beta   90.00
_cell.angle_gamma   90.00
#
_symmetry.space_group_name_H-M   'P 1'
#
loop_
_entity.id
_entity.type
_entity.pdbx_description
1 polymer ?
#
loop_
_entity_poly.entity_id
_entity_poly.type
_entity_poly.pdbx_seq_one_letter_code
_entity_poly.pdbx_strand_id
1 'polypeptide(L)'
;MPVRSVRPELLDRLHANDHGLTAELLQDPVVRRRNRVALDWDDAWRLDTGGVDHLDREAIDVAVRFAARIPVRPVRLIAEGCGLSRAEVERLVTEGKAVSTVRLSGKLSGDFTFTLKR
;
A
#
# COMPACT_ATOMS: atom_id res chain seq x y z
N MET A 1 -17.00 -6.85 25.48
CA MET A 1 -18.27 -6.25 25.03
C MET A 1 -19.35 -7.31 25.08
N PRO A 2 -20.56 -7.01 25.59
CA PRO A 2 -21.68 -7.96 25.52
C PRO A 2 -22.22 -8.03 24.08
N VAL A 3 -22.67 -9.20 23.62
CA VAL A 3 -23.13 -9.40 22.22
C VAL A 3 -24.23 -8.42 21.82
N ARG A 4 -25.10 -8.05 22.77
CA ARG A 4 -26.18 -7.06 22.58
C ARG A 4 -25.74 -5.65 22.17
N SER A 5 -24.45 -5.31 22.29
CA SER A 5 -23.93 -4.01 21.85
C SER A 5 -23.46 -4.02 20.39
N VAL A 6 -23.50 -5.19 19.73
CA VAL A 6 -23.19 -5.32 18.30
C VAL A 6 -24.46 -5.03 17.51
N ARG A 7 -24.35 -4.25 16.42
CA ARG A 7 -25.50 -3.96 15.55
C ARG A 7 -26.03 -5.27 14.96
N PRO A 8 -27.35 -5.51 14.94
CA PRO A 8 -27.91 -6.77 14.45
C PRO A 8 -27.43 -7.16 13.06
N GLU A 9 -27.35 -6.21 12.12
CA GLU A 9 -26.95 -6.45 10.74
C GLU A 9 -25.48 -6.89 10.63
N LEU A 10 -24.63 -6.37 11.51
CA LEU A 10 -23.24 -6.80 11.60
C LEU A 10 -23.16 -8.22 12.19
N LEU A 11 -23.99 -8.53 13.18
CA LEU A 11 -24.04 -9.87 13.78
C LEU A 11 -24.51 -10.91 12.77
N ASP A 12 -25.52 -10.59 11.95
CA ASP A 12 -26.01 -11.48 10.89
C ASP A 12 -24.93 -11.77 9.85
N ARG A 13 -24.19 -10.75 9.40
CA ARG A 13 -23.06 -10.93 8.48
C ARG A 13 -21.92 -11.76 9.08
N LEU A 14 -21.65 -11.59 10.38
CA LEU A 14 -20.69 -12.44 11.10
C LEU A 14 -21.15 -13.91 11.14
N HIS A 15 -22.44 -14.15 11.41
CA HIS A 15 -23.01 -15.50 11.41
C HIS A 15 -23.01 -16.14 10.01
N ALA A 16 -23.23 -15.34 8.98
CA ALA A 16 -23.21 -15.79 7.58
C ALA A 16 -21.79 -16.02 7.02
N ASN A 17 -20.73 -15.73 7.78
CA ASN A 17 -19.35 -15.68 7.29
C ASN A 17 -19.24 -14.84 6.00
N ASP A 18 -19.87 -13.67 5.99
CA ASP A 18 -19.90 -12.78 4.83
C ASP A 18 -18.47 -12.44 4.36
N HIS A 19 -18.12 -12.84 3.14
CA HIS A 19 -16.78 -12.67 2.60
C HIS A 19 -16.36 -11.19 2.50
N GLY A 20 -17.31 -10.30 2.20
CA GLY A 20 -17.05 -8.86 2.15
C GLY A 20 -16.64 -8.31 3.53
N LEU A 21 -17.35 -8.72 4.58
CA LEU A 21 -17.01 -8.37 5.96
C LEU A 21 -15.67 -8.97 6.38
N THR A 22 -15.40 -10.23 6.01
CA THR A 22 -14.11 -10.87 6.28
C THR A 22 -12.96 -10.08 5.65
N ALA A 23 -13.09 -9.68 4.38
CA ALA A 23 -12.07 -8.88 3.70
C ALA A 23 -11.85 -7.52 4.39
N GLU A 24 -12.92 -6.84 4.82
CA GLU A 24 -12.85 -5.58 5.56
C GLU A 24 -12.12 -5.76 6.91
N LEU A 25 -12.51 -6.77 7.69
CA LEU A 25 -11.91 -7.04 9.00
C LEU A 25 -10.45 -7.47 8.90
N LEU A 26 -10.08 -8.23 7.87
CA LEU A 26 -8.68 -8.63 7.64
C LEU A 26 -7.79 -7.42 7.34
N GLN A 27 -8.32 -6.37 6.72
CA GLN A 27 -7.59 -5.12 6.50
C GLN A 27 -7.43 -4.28 7.77
N ASP A 28 -8.24 -4.51 8.82
CA ASP A 28 -8.16 -3.76 10.08
C ASP A 28 -6.84 -4.05 10.83
N PRO A 29 -6.01 -3.02 11.12
CA PRO A 29 -4.77 -3.18 11.87
C PRO A 29 -4.94 -3.82 13.25
N VAL A 30 -6.06 -3.57 13.94
CA VAL A 30 -6.36 -4.14 15.26
C VAL A 30 -6.59 -5.64 15.16
N VAL A 31 -7.38 -6.07 14.16
CA VAL A 31 -7.64 -7.50 13.89
C VAL A 31 -6.34 -8.22 13.56
N ARG A 32 -5.49 -7.64 12.69
CA ARG A 32 -4.19 -8.22 12.34
C ARG A 32 -3.25 -8.35 13.52
N ARG A 33 -3.13 -7.32 14.36
CA ARG A 33 -2.27 -7.33 15.55
C ARG A 33 -2.72 -8.37 16.58
N ARG A 34 -4.04 -8.46 16.81
CA ARG A 34 -4.60 -9.37 17.81
C ARG A 34 -4.49 -10.84 17.38
N ASN A 35 -4.65 -11.13 16.10
CA ASN A 35 -4.67 -12.50 15.58
C ASN A 35 -3.34 -12.96 14.97
N ARG A 36 -2.33 -12.07 14.90
CA ARG A 36 -0.99 -12.34 14.34
C ARG A 36 -1.03 -12.89 12.90
N VAL A 37 -2.03 -12.47 12.12
CA VAL A 37 -2.19 -12.88 10.73
C VAL A 37 -1.32 -11.99 9.83
N ALA A 38 -0.48 -12.62 9.01
CA ALA A 38 0.16 -11.98 7.88
C ALA A 38 -0.75 -12.13 6.66
N LEU A 39 -1.04 -11.01 6.01
CA LEU A 39 -1.70 -11.03 4.71
C LEU A 39 -0.62 -11.08 3.64
N ASP A 40 -0.83 -11.95 2.67
CA ASP A 40 -0.12 -11.92 1.41
C ASP A 40 -0.61 -10.72 0.60
N TRP A 41 0.33 -9.95 0.06
CA TRP A 41 0.07 -8.74 -0.70
C TRP A 41 0.64 -8.81 -2.11
N ASP A 42 1.08 -10.00 -2.53
CA ASP A 42 1.46 -10.24 -3.91
C ASP A 42 0.28 -9.86 -4.83
N ASP A 43 0.61 -9.20 -5.95
CA ASP A 43 -0.34 -8.63 -6.93
C ASP A 43 -1.36 -7.60 -6.40
N ALA A 44 -1.33 -7.25 -5.11
CA ALA A 44 -2.28 -6.31 -4.51
C ALA A 44 -1.90 -4.84 -4.74
N TRP A 45 -0.81 -4.58 -5.47
CA TRP A 45 -0.35 -3.26 -5.88
C TRP A 45 0.35 -3.31 -7.24
N ARG A 46 0.44 -2.17 -7.92
CA ARG A 46 1.19 -2.02 -9.18
C ARG A 46 1.85 -0.65 -9.31
N LEU A 47 2.96 -0.60 -10.04
CA LEU A 47 3.55 0.66 -10.52
C LEU A 47 3.03 0.96 -11.92
N ASP A 48 2.63 2.21 -12.13
CA ASP A 48 2.25 2.75 -13.43
C ASP A 48 3.16 3.93 -13.73
N THR A 49 4.00 3.81 -14.77
CA THR A 49 4.98 4.82 -15.16
C THR A 49 4.45 5.74 -16.27
N GLY A 50 3.14 5.72 -16.56
CA GLY A 50 2.52 6.59 -17.56
C GLY A 50 2.79 6.19 -19.03
N GLY A 51 3.33 5.00 -19.28
CA GLY A 51 3.59 4.47 -20.62
C GLY A 51 5.00 4.77 -21.19
N VAL A 52 5.26 4.28 -22.40
CA VAL A 52 6.58 4.32 -23.07
C VAL A 52 7.01 5.75 -23.43
N ASP A 53 6.05 6.66 -23.64
CA ASP A 53 6.26 8.07 -24.02
C ASP A 53 6.95 8.92 -22.94
N HIS A 54 7.23 8.37 -21.75
CA HIS A 54 7.88 9.08 -20.64
C HIS A 54 9.32 8.64 -20.38
N LEU A 55 9.82 7.63 -21.10
CA LEU A 55 11.18 7.09 -20.90
C LEU A 55 12.30 8.05 -21.33
N ASP A 56 12.00 9.04 -22.19
CA ASP A 56 12.95 10.03 -22.68
C ASP A 56 13.03 11.32 -21.83
N ARG A 57 12.25 11.42 -20.73
CA ARG A 57 12.31 12.59 -19.85
C ARG A 57 13.39 12.44 -18.78
N GLU A 58 13.99 13.57 -18.40
CA GLU A 58 14.90 13.69 -17.24
C GLU A 58 14.24 13.26 -15.92
N ALA A 59 12.90 13.24 -15.88
CA ALA A 59 12.09 12.80 -14.76
C ALA A 59 10.91 11.93 -15.20
N ILE A 60 10.66 10.84 -14.47
CA ILE A 60 9.56 9.90 -14.69
C ILE A 60 8.55 10.04 -13.55
N ASP A 61 7.29 10.25 -13.89
CA ASP A 61 6.20 10.20 -12.93
C ASP A 61 5.71 8.76 -12.77
N VAL A 62 5.69 8.29 -11.53
CA VAL A 62 5.31 6.93 -11.16
C VAL A 62 4.11 6.99 -10.23
N ALA A 63 3.03 6.32 -10.59
CA ALA A 63 1.87 6.12 -9.76
C ALA A 63 1.89 4.71 -9.15
N VAL A 64 1.70 4.64 -7.83
CA VAL A 64 1.51 3.39 -7.10
C VAL A 64 0.02 3.22 -6.84
N ARG A 65 -0.56 2.13 -7.34
CA ARG A 65 -1.98 1.81 -7.18
C ARG A 65 -2.16 0.58 -6.30
N PHE A 66 -3.06 0.66 -5.33
CA PHE A 66 -3.39 -0.42 -4.43
C PHE A 66 -4.79 -0.97 -4.70
N ALA A 67 -4.92 -2.30 -4.70
CA ALA A 67 -6.22 -2.98 -4.78
C ALA A 67 -6.93 -3.07 -3.42
N ALA A 68 -6.21 -2.84 -2.32
CA ALA A 68 -6.71 -2.88 -0.94
C ALA A 68 -5.95 -1.88 -0.05
N ARG A 69 -6.38 -1.67 1.20
CA ARG A 69 -5.58 -0.84 2.13
C ARG A 69 -4.37 -1.61 2.67
N ILE A 70 -3.21 -1.38 2.05
CA ILE A 70 -1.98 -2.12 2.37
C ILE A 70 -0.98 -1.23 3.13
N PRO A 71 -0.75 -1.43 4.44
CA PRO A 71 0.22 -0.61 5.19
C PRO A 71 1.65 -1.06 4.89
N VAL A 72 2.23 -0.54 3.82
CA VAL A 72 3.60 -0.83 3.36
C VAL A 72 4.50 0.40 3.44
N ARG A 73 5.81 0.16 3.53
CA ARG A 73 6.82 1.21 3.44
C ARG A 73 7.04 1.53 1.96
N PRO A 74 6.84 2.78 1.50
CA PRO A 74 7.02 3.13 0.09
C PRO A 74 8.40 2.76 -0.47
N VAL A 75 9.46 2.92 0.34
CA VAL A 75 10.83 2.46 -0.01
C VAL A 75 10.87 1.01 -0.50
N ARG A 76 10.11 0.11 0.14
CA ARG A 76 10.09 -1.30 -0.26
C ARG A 76 9.42 -1.47 -1.63
N LEU A 77 8.30 -0.79 -1.85
CA LEU A 77 7.55 -0.88 -3.12
C LEU A 77 8.36 -0.31 -4.28
N ILE A 78 9.00 0.84 -4.07
CA ILE A 78 9.82 1.49 -5.10
C ILE A 78 11.04 0.61 -5.42
N ALA A 79 11.70 0.03 -4.40
CA ALA A 79 12.82 -0.88 -4.61
C ALA A 79 12.41 -2.09 -5.45
N GLU A 80 11.29 -2.73 -5.07
CA GLU A 80 10.78 -3.93 -5.74
C GLU A 80 10.31 -3.63 -7.17
N GLY A 81 9.51 -2.59 -7.36
CA GLY A 81 8.94 -2.28 -8.67
C GLY A 81 9.89 -1.56 -9.63
N CYS A 82 10.95 -0.89 -9.14
CA CYS A 82 11.99 -0.30 -9.98
C CYS A 82 13.26 -1.17 -10.11
N GLY A 83 13.31 -2.34 -9.46
CA GLY A 83 14.48 -3.23 -9.47
C GLY A 83 15.71 -2.65 -8.76
N LEU A 84 15.52 -1.76 -7.79
CA LEU A 84 16.58 -1.07 -7.04
C LEU A 84 16.78 -1.69 -5.67
N SER A 85 17.94 -1.43 -5.05
CA SER A 85 18.13 -1.75 -3.64
C SER A 85 17.36 -0.76 -2.75
N ARG A 86 16.95 -1.20 -1.54
CA ARG A 86 16.29 -0.30 -0.57
C ARG A 86 17.18 0.89 -0.18
N ALA A 87 18.48 0.65 -0.03
CA ALA A 87 19.44 1.69 0.32
C ALA A 87 19.58 2.75 -0.79
N GLU A 88 19.52 2.30 -2.05
CA GLU A 88 19.54 3.19 -3.21
C GLU A 88 18.29 4.06 -3.27
N VAL A 89 17.11 3.49 -3.00
CA VAL A 89 15.87 4.27 -2.90
C VAL A 89 15.94 5.30 -1.78
N GLU A 90 16.43 4.94 -0.60
CA GLU A 90 16.61 5.87 0.53
C GLU A 90 17.58 7.00 0.18
N ARG A 91 18.66 6.69 -0.55
CA ARG A 91 19.61 7.67 -1.07
C ARG A 91 18.93 8.63 -2.06
N LEU A 92 18.15 8.11 -3.01
CA LEU A 92 17.42 8.95 -3.97
C LEU A 92 16.40 9.87 -3.29
N VAL A 93 15.72 9.40 -2.25
CA VAL A 93 14.83 10.26 -1.43
C VAL A 93 15.63 11.34 -0.72
N THR A 94 16.78 11.01 -0.14
CA THR A 94 17.63 11.95 0.60
C THR A 94 18.28 13.00 -0.33
N GLU A 95 18.68 12.59 -1.53
CA GLU A 95 19.24 13.47 -2.57
C GLU A 95 18.18 14.31 -3.30
N GLY A 96 16.88 14.13 -2.98
CA GLY A 96 15.79 14.84 -3.66
C GLY A 96 15.55 14.40 -5.11
N LYS A 97 16.06 13.22 -5.48
CA LYS A 97 15.84 12.57 -6.78
C LYS A 97 14.55 11.76 -6.83
N ALA A 98 14.05 11.30 -5.68
CA ALA A 98 12.71 10.73 -5.54
C ALA A 98 11.83 11.69 -4.74
N VAL A 99 10.90 12.37 -5.42
CA VAL A 99 10.06 13.45 -4.84
C VAL A 99 8.60 13.02 -4.84
N SER A 100 7.90 13.25 -3.72
CA SER A 100 6.47 12.95 -3.59
C SER A 100 5.79 13.97 -2.70
N THR A 101 4.49 14.15 -2.87
CA THR A 101 3.64 14.94 -1.97
C THR A 101 3.42 14.23 -0.63
N VAL A 102 3.63 12.92 -0.57
CA VAL A 102 3.55 12.11 0.65
C VAL A 102 4.94 11.72 1.14
N ARG A 103 5.04 11.43 2.45
CA ARG A 103 6.31 11.03 3.06
C ARG A 103 6.69 9.59 2.69
N LEU A 104 7.65 9.44 1.79
CA LEU A 104 8.13 8.12 1.32
C LEU A 104 8.86 7.30 2.41
N SER A 105 9.35 7.94 3.48
CA SER A 105 10.03 7.24 4.58
C SER A 105 9.07 6.59 5.60
N GLY A 106 7.75 6.81 5.46
CA GLY A 106 6.72 6.35 6.40
C GLY A 106 6.10 5.00 6.03
N LYS A 107 4.90 4.74 6.56
CA LYS A 107 3.98 3.72 6.04
C LYS A 107 2.82 4.43 5.34
N LEU A 108 2.45 3.95 4.16
CA LEU A 108 1.27 4.38 3.42
C LEU A 108 0.33 3.19 3.25
N SER A 109 -0.97 3.48 3.15
CA SER A 109 -2.03 2.48 3.04
C SER A 109 -2.95 2.71 1.84
N GLY A 110 -2.54 3.56 0.90
CA GLY A 110 -3.32 3.91 -0.28
C GLY A 110 -2.44 4.53 -1.35
N ASP A 111 -3.06 4.80 -2.50
CA ASP A 111 -2.40 5.28 -3.71
C ASP A 111 -1.55 6.52 -3.45
N PHE A 112 -0.41 6.57 -4.12
CA PHE A 112 0.45 7.74 -4.12
C PHE A 112 1.22 7.84 -5.42
N THR A 113 1.71 9.03 -5.71
CA THR A 113 2.59 9.29 -6.85
C THR A 113 3.94 9.78 -6.37
N PHE A 114 4.99 9.49 -7.12
CA PHE A 114 6.30 10.07 -6.93
C PHE A 114 6.97 10.30 -8.27
N THR A 115 7.83 11.30 -8.33
CA THR A 115 8.65 11.61 -9.49
C THR A 115 10.06 11.12 -9.23
N LEU A 116 10.61 10.36 -10.17
CA LEU A 116 11.98 9.88 -10.17
C LEU A 116 12.80 10.69 -11.16
N LYS A 117 13.77 11.46 -10.67
CA LYS A 117 14.75 12.20 -11.48
C LYS A 117 15.98 11.32 -11.71
N ARG A 118 16.47 11.27 -12.95
CA ARG A 118 17.76 10.61 -13.26
C ARG A 118 18.93 11.39 -12.65
#